data_AF-A0A0A2LY07-F1
#
_entry.id   AF-A0A0A2LY07-F1
#
_cell.length_a   1.000
_cell.length_b   1.000
_cell.length_c   1.000
_cell.angle_alpha   90.00
_cell.angle_beta   90.00
_cell.angle_gamma   90.00
#
_symmetry.space_group_name_H-M   'P 1'
#
loop_
_entity.id
_entity.type
_entity.pdbx_description
1 polymer ?
#
loop_
_entity_poly.entity_id
_entity_poly.type
_entity_poly.pdbx_seq_one_letter_code
_entity_poly.pdbx_strand_id
1 'polypeptide(L)'
;MLLLVALLALGCKEEKHPKIEIYLLKHRLAFVDAVPFKETSRYKEIEYDRAKDIFKDAQFDTIREEVVFAGQFEADSVDLQSEPFIDDSDIKAFDLKANKLVLSKKVIKRICSLYPDRNFGKQFVITVDKEPMLTGYFWNTQSAVNCRWYYIECLDNEAFPDNGFDADIVTLYSGVNSEKVEQYGFTRHKELIAAFEQTHRLVE
;
A
#
# COMPACT_ATOMS: atom_id res chain seq x y z
N MET A 1 -31.08 29.77 37.13
CA MET A 1 -30.82 30.12 35.72
C MET A 1 -29.32 30.10 35.36
N LEU A 2 -28.41 30.50 36.25
CA LEU A 2 -26.95 30.45 36.01
C LEU A 2 -26.33 29.04 35.90
N LEU A 3 -26.95 28.01 36.49
CA LEU A 3 -26.42 26.63 36.42
C LEU A 3 -26.62 25.96 35.05
N LEU A 4 -27.62 26.38 34.26
CA LEU A 4 -27.94 25.77 32.96
C LEU A 4 -26.97 26.20 31.85
N VAL A 5 -26.34 27.37 32.00
CA VAL A 5 -25.37 27.91 31.03
C VAL A 5 -23.99 27.26 31.19
N ALA A 6 -23.61 26.87 32.42
CA ALA A 6 -22.35 26.18 32.68
C ALA A 6 -22.31 24.74 32.11
N LEU A 7 -23.47 24.07 32.03
CA LEU A 7 -23.60 22.73 31.45
C LEU A 7 -23.51 22.72 29.91
N LEU A 8 -23.82 23.85 29.25
CA LEU A 8 -23.68 24.00 27.80
C LEU A 8 -22.25 24.36 27.36
N ALA A 9 -21.38 24.76 28.30
CA ALA A 9 -19.97 25.06 28.05
C ALA A 9 -19.05 23.82 28.13
N LEU A 10 -19.57 22.67 28.57
CA LEU A 10 -18.99 21.36 28.28
C LEU A 10 -19.30 20.99 26.83
N GLY A 11 -18.91 21.87 25.91
CA GLY A 11 -18.98 21.58 24.48
C GLY A 11 -18.20 20.29 24.24
N CYS A 12 -18.83 19.32 23.60
CA CYS A 12 -18.18 18.12 23.10
C CYS A 12 -16.91 18.55 22.37
N LYS A 13 -15.74 18.37 22.99
CA LYS A 13 -14.50 18.24 22.23
C LYS A 13 -14.71 16.95 21.47
N GLU A 14 -15.10 17.04 20.20
CA GLU A 14 -14.98 15.92 19.29
C GLU A 14 -13.53 15.45 19.42
N GLU A 15 -13.37 14.25 19.96
CA GLU A 15 -12.07 13.63 20.08
C GLU A 15 -11.59 13.42 18.64
N LYS A 16 -10.54 14.15 18.26
CA LYS A 16 -10.05 14.12 16.89
C LYS A 16 -9.34 12.78 16.71
N HIS A 17 -10.06 11.79 16.21
CA HIS A 17 -9.48 10.50 15.88
C HIS A 17 -8.51 10.65 14.70
N PRO A 18 -7.38 9.91 14.71
CA PRO A 18 -6.44 9.92 13.60
C PRO A 18 -7.11 9.44 12.32
N LYS A 19 -6.84 10.13 11.21
CA LYS A 19 -7.33 9.70 9.89
C LYS A 19 -6.35 8.75 9.25
N ILE A 20 -6.82 7.58 8.84
CA ILE A 20 -6.02 6.58 8.13
C ILE A 20 -6.45 6.62 6.67
N GLU A 21 -5.56 6.98 5.75
CA GLU A 21 -5.91 7.20 4.34
C GLU A 21 -4.87 6.53 3.44
N ILE A 22 -5.26 6.13 2.22
CA ILE A 22 -4.32 5.59 1.22
C ILE A 22 -4.23 6.54 0.03
N TYR A 23 -3.01 6.98 -0.26
CA TYR A 23 -2.70 7.89 -1.36
C TYR A 23 -1.99 7.16 -2.49
N LEU A 24 -2.26 7.60 -3.71
CA LEU A 24 -1.38 7.33 -4.85
C LEU A 24 -0.28 8.39 -4.90
N LEU A 25 0.86 8.04 -5.51
CA LEU A 25 1.94 8.98 -5.73
C LEU A 25 1.75 9.77 -7.04
N LYS A 26 2.28 10.99 -7.07
CA LYS A 26 2.34 11.85 -8.28
C LYS A 26 3.18 11.19 -9.37
N HIS A 27 4.29 10.59 -8.97
CA HIS A 27 5.24 9.90 -9.84
C HIS A 27 5.69 8.61 -9.19
N ARG A 28 6.23 7.68 -9.99
CA ARG A 28 6.84 6.46 -9.47
C ARG A 28 8.16 6.81 -8.79
N LEU A 29 8.33 6.39 -7.54
CA LEU A 29 9.55 6.59 -6.79
C LEU A 29 10.53 5.44 -7.01
N ALA A 30 11.81 5.77 -6.94
CA ALA A 30 12.90 4.81 -7.01
C ALA A 30 12.95 3.94 -5.75
N PHE A 31 13.58 2.76 -5.85
CA PHE A 31 13.75 1.89 -4.70
C PHE A 31 14.95 2.33 -3.87
N VAL A 32 14.89 2.11 -2.57
CA VAL A 32 15.96 2.51 -1.63
C VAL A 32 17.20 1.65 -1.83
N ASP A 33 17.01 0.35 -2.07
CA ASP A 33 18.09 -0.64 -2.06
C ASP A 33 18.55 -1.10 -3.46
N ALA A 34 18.26 -0.31 -4.50
CA ALA A 34 18.60 -0.69 -5.87
C ALA A 34 18.98 0.52 -6.74
N VAL A 35 19.73 0.24 -7.81
CA VAL A 35 20.14 1.25 -8.81
C VAL A 35 19.33 1.08 -10.09
N PRO A 36 19.11 2.13 -10.91
CA PRO A 36 18.40 1.97 -12.17
C PRO A 36 19.03 0.89 -13.06
N PHE A 37 18.25 -0.13 -13.45
CA PHE A 37 18.81 -1.27 -14.19
C PHE A 37 19.35 -0.82 -15.55
N LYS A 38 18.72 0.18 -16.16
CA LYS A 38 19.14 0.82 -17.42
C LYS A 38 20.58 1.38 -17.40
N GLU A 39 21.15 1.61 -16.23
CA GLU A 39 22.51 2.14 -16.07
C GLU A 39 23.56 1.03 -15.92
N THR A 40 23.13 -0.23 -15.81
CA THR A 40 24.01 -1.39 -15.65
C THR A 40 24.57 -1.88 -17.00
N SER A 41 25.69 -2.60 -16.98
CA SER A 41 26.22 -3.29 -18.17
C SER A 41 25.24 -4.34 -18.69
N ARG A 42 24.57 -5.07 -17.79
CA ARG A 42 23.58 -6.10 -18.12
C ARG A 42 22.42 -5.59 -18.97
N TYR A 43 21.97 -4.35 -18.76
CA TYR A 43 20.91 -3.77 -19.59
C TYR A 43 21.37 -3.50 -21.03
N LYS A 44 22.66 -3.17 -21.23
CA LYS A 44 23.23 -2.94 -22.57
C LYS A 44 23.34 -4.23 -23.39
N GLU A 45 23.38 -5.38 -22.71
CA GLU A 45 23.42 -6.71 -23.33
C GLU A 45 22.04 -7.18 -23.83
N ILE A 46 20.95 -6.45 -23.49
CA ILE A 46 19.62 -6.76 -24.00
C ILE A 46 19.54 -6.38 -25.48
N GLU A 47 19.51 -7.38 -26.36
CA GLU A 47 19.48 -7.17 -27.82
C GLU A 47 18.11 -6.73 -28.34
N TYR A 48 17.02 -7.12 -27.66
CA TYR A 48 15.66 -6.86 -28.13
C TYR A 48 15.07 -5.60 -27.48
N ASP A 49 14.68 -4.62 -28.29
CA ASP A 49 14.09 -3.37 -27.79
C ASP A 49 12.78 -3.60 -27.02
N ARG A 50 11.96 -4.57 -27.44
CA ARG A 50 10.77 -4.97 -26.67
C ARG A 50 11.09 -5.48 -25.27
N ALA A 51 12.24 -6.13 -25.09
CA ALA A 51 12.68 -6.54 -23.76
C ALA A 51 13.12 -5.32 -22.94
N LYS A 52 13.84 -4.36 -23.55
CA LYS A 52 14.20 -3.10 -22.87
C LYS A 52 12.97 -2.35 -22.33
N ASP A 53 11.87 -2.33 -23.07
CA ASP A 53 10.62 -1.72 -22.62
C ASP A 53 10.06 -2.37 -21.34
N ILE A 54 10.20 -3.70 -21.19
CA ILE A 54 9.80 -4.42 -19.97
C ILE A 54 10.66 -3.99 -18.77
N PHE A 55 11.93 -3.69 -19.02
CA PHE A 55 12.93 -3.40 -17.99
C PHE A 55 13.18 -1.90 -17.75
N LYS A 56 12.48 -1.01 -18.46
CA LYS A 56 12.79 0.43 -18.49
C LYS A 56 12.75 1.12 -17.13
N ASP A 57 11.84 0.66 -16.26
CA ASP A 57 11.64 1.17 -14.89
C ASP A 57 12.12 0.17 -13.83
N ALA A 58 12.76 -0.92 -14.27
CA ALA A 58 13.34 -1.90 -13.36
C ALA A 58 14.61 -1.33 -12.73
N GLN A 59 14.90 -1.83 -11.53
CA GLN A 59 16.13 -1.53 -10.81
C GLN A 59 16.94 -2.79 -10.61
N PHE A 60 18.16 -2.66 -10.13
CA PHE A 60 19.09 -3.75 -9.94
C PHE A 60 19.62 -3.71 -8.51
N ASP A 61 19.35 -4.77 -7.77
CA ASP A 61 19.95 -5.00 -6.46
C ASP A 61 21.38 -5.47 -6.70
N THR A 62 22.35 -4.62 -6.39
CA THR A 62 23.77 -4.91 -6.63
C THR A 62 24.37 -5.90 -5.64
N ILE A 63 23.72 -6.10 -4.49
CA ILE A 63 24.17 -7.04 -3.45
C ILE A 63 23.73 -8.46 -3.83
N ARG A 64 22.48 -8.60 -4.30
CA ARG A 64 21.89 -9.88 -4.71
C ARG A 64 22.02 -10.19 -6.20
N GLU A 65 22.53 -9.24 -6.97
CA GLU A 65 22.70 -9.31 -8.42
C GLU A 65 21.43 -9.65 -9.21
N GLU A 66 20.29 -9.10 -8.79
CA GLU A 66 18.98 -9.43 -9.36
C GLU A 66 18.21 -8.18 -9.82
N VAL A 67 17.42 -8.34 -10.89
CA VAL A 67 16.52 -7.30 -11.36
C VAL A 67 15.31 -7.21 -10.42
N VAL A 68 14.93 -5.98 -10.08
CA VAL A 68 13.86 -5.66 -9.16
C VAL A 68 12.80 -4.86 -9.92
N PHE A 69 11.56 -5.32 -9.88
CA PHE A 69 10.45 -4.62 -10.51
C PHE A 69 9.56 -3.89 -9.50
N ALA A 70 9.49 -4.37 -8.26
CA ALA A 70 8.78 -3.70 -7.17
C ALA A 70 9.53 -3.91 -5.85
N GLY A 71 10.41 -2.97 -5.54
CA GLY A 71 11.23 -2.95 -4.32
C GLY A 71 10.69 -1.99 -3.26
N GLN A 72 11.36 -1.96 -2.11
CA GLN A 72 11.10 -0.97 -1.06
C GLN A 72 11.33 0.44 -1.61
N PHE A 73 10.43 1.36 -1.27
CA PHE A 73 10.57 2.79 -1.56
C PHE A 73 10.15 3.60 -0.33
N GLU A 74 10.69 4.81 -0.23
CA GLU A 74 10.31 5.82 0.75
C GLU A 74 9.52 6.92 0.04
N ALA A 75 8.59 7.54 0.75
CA ALA A 75 7.75 8.59 0.22
C ALA A 75 7.49 9.62 1.30
N ASP A 76 7.53 10.90 0.93
CA ASP A 76 7.15 12.01 1.78
C ASP A 76 5.79 12.55 1.38
N SER A 77 5.17 13.38 2.23
CA SER A 77 3.86 13.99 1.92
C SER A 77 3.88 14.81 0.62
N VAL A 78 5.05 15.29 0.17
CA VAL A 78 5.21 16.04 -1.08
C VAL A 78 5.05 15.16 -2.33
N ASP A 79 5.24 13.84 -2.21
CA ASP A 79 5.16 12.89 -3.31
C ASP A 79 3.71 12.42 -3.57
N LEU A 80 2.82 12.65 -2.60
CA LEU A 80 1.44 12.17 -2.60
C LEU A 80 0.55 13.02 -3.52
N GLN A 81 -0.40 12.38 -4.19
CA GLN A 81 -1.49 13.13 -4.84
C GLN A 81 -2.25 13.99 -3.81
N SER A 82 -2.90 15.06 -4.27
CA SER A 82 -3.55 16.03 -3.37
C SER A 82 -4.71 15.45 -2.58
N GLU A 83 -5.40 14.47 -3.15
CA GLU A 83 -6.56 13.80 -2.56
C GLU A 83 -6.25 12.32 -2.31
N PRO A 84 -6.79 11.73 -1.24
CA PRO A 84 -6.64 10.31 -0.98
C PRO A 84 -7.30 9.49 -2.09
N PHE A 85 -6.66 8.39 -2.45
CA PHE A 85 -7.28 7.40 -3.31
C PHE A 85 -8.28 6.54 -2.52
N ILE A 86 -8.02 6.29 -1.24
CA ILE A 86 -8.93 5.62 -0.33
C ILE A 86 -9.06 6.48 0.92
N ASP A 87 -10.27 6.96 1.17
CA ASP A 87 -10.62 7.76 2.33
C ASP A 87 -10.68 6.92 3.61
N ASP A 88 -10.52 7.57 4.75
CA ASP A 88 -10.60 6.95 6.08
C ASP A 88 -11.89 6.16 6.31
N SER A 89 -13.03 6.67 5.84
CA SER A 89 -14.32 5.99 5.96
C SER A 89 -14.39 4.65 5.23
N ASP A 90 -13.49 4.43 4.26
CA ASP A 90 -13.48 3.24 3.44
C ASP A 90 -12.57 2.14 4.01
N ILE A 91 -11.72 2.48 4.99
CA ILE A 91 -10.87 1.56 5.74
C ILE A 91 -11.61 1.12 7.00
N LYS A 92 -12.04 -0.14 7.03
CA LYS A 92 -12.95 -0.66 8.06
C LYS A 92 -12.22 -1.24 9.25
N ALA A 93 -11.16 -2.00 9.00
CA ALA A 93 -10.37 -2.62 10.06
C ALA A 93 -8.99 -3.03 9.56
N PHE A 94 -8.09 -3.31 10.50
CA PHE A 94 -6.84 -4.01 10.26
C PHE A 94 -6.77 -5.23 11.19
N ASP A 95 -6.78 -6.42 10.61
CA ASP A 95 -6.56 -7.69 11.30
C ASP A 95 -5.05 -7.95 11.36
N LEU A 96 -4.47 -7.71 12.53
CA LEU A 96 -3.03 -7.78 12.76
C LEU A 96 -2.53 -9.22 12.67
N LYS A 97 -3.30 -10.19 13.16
CA LYS A 97 -2.92 -11.60 13.19
C LYS A 97 -2.90 -12.21 11.80
N ALA A 98 -3.86 -11.84 10.97
CA ALA A 98 -3.97 -12.33 9.61
C ALA A 98 -3.32 -11.41 8.57
N ASN A 99 -2.71 -10.29 8.99
CA ASN A 99 -2.11 -9.25 8.13
C ASN A 99 -3.08 -8.80 7.03
N LYS A 100 -4.30 -8.44 7.41
CA LYS A 100 -5.38 -8.12 6.48
C LYS A 100 -5.92 -6.72 6.70
N LEU A 101 -6.01 -5.95 5.63
CA LEU A 101 -6.73 -4.70 5.61
C LEU A 101 -8.16 -4.96 5.13
N VAL A 102 -9.14 -4.59 5.95
CA VAL A 102 -10.55 -4.72 5.60
C VAL A 102 -11.01 -3.41 4.99
N LEU A 103 -11.41 -3.46 3.71
CA LEU A 103 -11.81 -2.29 2.94
C LEU A 103 -13.27 -2.42 2.52
N SER A 104 -13.92 -1.29 2.26
CA SER A 104 -15.26 -1.31 1.67
C SER A 104 -15.26 -1.93 0.26
N LYS A 105 -16.34 -2.64 -0.11
CA LYS A 105 -16.48 -3.27 -1.44
C LYS A 105 -16.24 -2.30 -2.61
N LYS A 106 -16.67 -1.04 -2.48
CA LYS A 106 -16.47 -0.02 -3.52
C LYS A 106 -14.99 0.30 -3.76
N VAL A 107 -14.14 0.18 -2.75
CA VAL A 107 -12.70 0.42 -2.87
C VAL A 107 -12.02 -0.69 -3.65
N ILE A 108 -12.40 -1.95 -3.42
CA ILE A 108 -11.81 -3.08 -4.16
C ILE A 108 -12.03 -2.92 -5.66
N LYS A 109 -13.26 -2.58 -6.05
CA LYS A 109 -13.57 -2.30 -7.46
C LYS A 109 -12.73 -1.16 -8.03
N ARG A 110 -12.49 -0.09 -7.26
CA ARG A 110 -11.63 1.03 -7.65
C ARG A 110 -10.16 0.62 -7.79
N ILE A 111 -9.63 -0.16 -6.84
CA ILE A 111 -8.26 -0.70 -6.91
C ILE A 111 -8.12 -1.56 -8.16
N CYS A 112 -9.07 -2.46 -8.39
CA CYS A 112 -9.03 -3.37 -9.54
C CYS A 112 -9.19 -2.66 -10.88
N SER A 113 -9.96 -1.59 -10.94
CA SER A 113 -10.08 -0.76 -12.13
C SER A 113 -8.83 0.09 -12.42
N LEU A 114 -7.84 0.15 -11.52
CA LEU A 114 -6.57 0.83 -11.81
C LEU A 114 -5.78 0.11 -12.91
N TYR A 115 -6.06 -1.18 -13.15
CA TYR A 115 -5.27 -2.05 -14.01
C TYR A 115 -3.76 -1.86 -13.75
N PRO A 116 -3.28 -2.14 -12.52
CA PRO A 116 -1.89 -1.89 -12.18
C PRO A 116 -0.98 -2.58 -13.18
N ASP A 117 0.11 -1.90 -13.55
CA ASP A 117 1.07 -2.42 -14.50
C ASP A 117 1.50 -3.83 -14.05
N ARG A 118 1.45 -4.78 -14.98
CA ARG A 118 1.69 -6.18 -14.65
C ARG A 118 3.06 -6.42 -14.08
N ASN A 119 4.06 -5.62 -14.42
CA ASN A 119 5.42 -5.80 -13.92
C ASN A 119 5.74 -4.88 -12.74
N PHE A 120 5.20 -3.66 -12.73
CA PHE A 120 5.63 -2.63 -11.80
C PHE A 120 4.63 -2.31 -10.69
N GLY A 121 3.41 -2.84 -10.79
CA GLY A 121 2.29 -2.51 -9.91
C GLY A 121 1.94 -1.02 -9.95
N LYS A 122 1.11 -0.60 -9.01
CA LYS A 122 0.84 0.82 -8.75
C LYS A 122 1.22 1.14 -7.31
N GLN A 123 2.24 1.97 -7.11
CA GLN A 123 2.67 2.37 -5.78
C GLN A 123 1.56 3.13 -5.03
N PHE A 124 1.42 2.85 -3.74
CA PHE A 124 0.56 3.55 -2.80
C PHE A 124 1.29 3.84 -1.50
N VAL A 125 0.72 4.76 -0.71
CA VAL A 125 1.18 5.08 0.64
C VAL A 125 -0.02 5.08 1.59
N ILE A 126 0.04 4.30 2.67
CA ILE A 126 -0.88 4.43 3.81
C ILE A 126 -0.33 5.55 4.69
N THR A 127 -1.21 6.48 5.05
CA THR A 127 -0.88 7.63 5.88
C THR A 127 -1.71 7.64 7.15
N VAL A 128 -1.19 8.28 8.19
CA VAL A 128 -1.93 8.68 9.39
C VAL A 128 -1.87 10.20 9.47
N ASP A 129 -3.02 10.87 9.43
CA ASP A 129 -3.11 12.33 9.38
C ASP A 129 -2.23 12.97 8.29
N LYS A 130 -2.15 12.30 7.12
CA LYS A 130 -1.32 12.65 5.94
C LYS A 130 0.19 12.47 6.10
N GLU A 131 0.64 11.92 7.22
CA GLU A 131 2.03 11.50 7.42
C GLU A 131 2.21 10.07 6.87
N PRO A 132 3.16 9.82 5.95
CA PRO A 132 3.45 8.49 5.41
C PRO A 132 3.85 7.47 6.47
N MET A 133 3.11 6.37 6.56
CA MET A 133 3.35 5.30 7.55
C MET A 133 3.80 4.00 6.90
N LEU A 134 3.27 3.68 5.72
CA LEU A 134 3.60 2.45 5.01
C LEU A 134 3.55 2.66 3.50
N THR A 135 4.57 2.20 2.81
CA THR A 135 4.63 2.17 1.34
C THR A 135 4.32 0.78 0.82
N GLY A 136 3.64 0.70 -0.32
CA GLY A 136 3.28 -0.59 -0.91
C GLY A 136 2.84 -0.48 -2.36
N TYR A 137 2.35 -1.59 -2.90
CA TYR A 137 1.90 -1.70 -4.29
C TYR A 137 0.50 -2.29 -4.38
N PHE A 138 -0.39 -1.69 -5.17
CA PHE A 138 -1.51 -2.44 -5.74
C PHE A 138 -0.94 -3.35 -6.83
N TRP A 139 -1.13 -4.65 -6.66
CA TRP A 139 -0.45 -5.68 -7.44
C TRP A 139 -1.43 -6.53 -8.24
N ASN A 140 -1.02 -6.88 -9.45
CA ASN A 140 -1.75 -7.78 -10.31
C ASN A 140 -1.30 -9.22 -10.07
N THR A 141 -2.23 -10.12 -9.75
CA THR A 141 -1.91 -11.54 -9.51
C THR A 141 -1.46 -12.29 -10.77
N GLN A 142 -1.72 -11.75 -11.96
CA GLN A 142 -1.21 -12.27 -13.24
C GLN A 142 0.19 -11.73 -13.59
N SER A 143 0.86 -11.06 -12.66
CA SER A 143 2.24 -10.63 -12.85
C SER A 143 3.16 -11.84 -13.07
N ALA A 144 4.07 -11.74 -14.03
CA ALA A 144 5.14 -12.72 -14.23
C ALA A 144 6.36 -12.44 -13.33
N VAL A 145 6.31 -11.36 -12.53
CA VAL A 145 7.39 -10.94 -11.63
C VAL A 145 6.86 -10.86 -10.21
N ASN A 146 7.75 -11.00 -9.22
CA ASN A 146 7.36 -10.95 -7.82
C ASN A 146 7.46 -9.51 -7.29
N CYS A 147 6.50 -9.12 -6.44
CA CYS A 147 6.66 -7.96 -5.58
C CYS A 147 7.54 -8.36 -4.37
N ARG A 148 8.56 -7.55 -4.06
CA ARG A 148 9.46 -7.77 -2.92
C ARG A 148 9.13 -6.91 -1.70
N TRP A 149 8.05 -6.14 -1.79
CA TRP A 149 7.62 -5.21 -0.75
C TRP A 149 6.18 -5.49 -0.33
N TYR A 150 5.57 -4.58 0.44
CA TYR A 150 4.16 -4.71 0.80
C TYR A 150 3.27 -4.56 -0.43
N TYR A 151 2.25 -5.41 -0.53
CA TYR A 151 1.29 -5.29 -1.61
C TYR A 151 -0.13 -5.72 -1.24
N ILE A 152 -1.07 -5.13 -1.97
CA ILE A 152 -2.49 -5.44 -1.99
C ILE A 152 -2.77 -6.13 -3.33
N GLU A 153 -3.18 -7.39 -3.30
CA GLU A 153 -3.58 -8.10 -4.50
C GLU A 153 -4.94 -7.62 -4.99
N CYS A 154 -5.03 -7.37 -6.30
CA CYS A 154 -6.29 -7.37 -7.01
C CYS A 154 -6.39 -8.64 -7.86
N LEU A 155 -7.45 -9.41 -7.64
CA LEU A 155 -7.88 -10.46 -8.55
C LEU A 155 -8.74 -9.85 -9.66
N ASP A 156 -8.54 -10.29 -10.91
CA ASP A 156 -9.43 -9.90 -12.00
C ASP A 156 -10.89 -10.16 -11.60
N ASN A 157 -11.77 -9.22 -11.98
CA ASN A 157 -13.14 -8.98 -11.47
C ASN A 157 -14.13 -10.17 -11.44
N GLU A 158 -13.72 -11.38 -11.85
CA GLU A 158 -14.57 -12.57 -11.89
C GLU A 158 -14.50 -13.43 -10.62
N ALA A 159 -13.58 -13.16 -9.69
CA ALA A 159 -13.25 -14.10 -8.61
C ALA A 159 -13.72 -13.71 -7.18
N PHE A 160 -14.45 -12.62 -7.00
CA PHE A 160 -15.02 -12.28 -5.67
C PHE A 160 -16.47 -12.76 -5.60
N PRO A 161 -16.74 -13.99 -5.12
CA PRO A 161 -18.12 -14.41 -4.87
C PRO A 161 -18.74 -13.43 -3.87
N ASP A 162 -19.94 -12.96 -4.18
CA ASP A 162 -20.68 -12.07 -3.29
C ASP A 162 -21.00 -12.83 -2.00
N ASN A 163 -20.16 -12.61 -1.00
CA ASN A 163 -20.15 -13.28 0.30
C ASN A 163 -21.07 -12.59 1.32
N GLY A 164 -21.88 -11.62 0.90
CA GLY A 164 -22.90 -10.97 1.74
C GLY A 164 -22.37 -9.98 2.79
N PHE A 165 -21.07 -9.71 2.84
CA PHE A 165 -20.47 -8.67 3.69
C PHE A 165 -20.33 -7.35 2.92
N ASP A 166 -20.55 -6.18 3.53
CA ASP A 166 -20.31 -4.86 2.88
C ASP A 166 -18.82 -4.49 2.74
N ALA A 167 -17.94 -5.38 3.19
CA ALA A 167 -16.50 -5.22 3.17
C ALA A 167 -15.84 -6.46 2.59
N ASP A 168 -14.77 -6.23 1.84
CA ASP A 168 -13.92 -7.27 1.30
C ASP A 168 -12.56 -7.24 2.03
N ILE A 169 -12.02 -8.42 2.24
CA ILE A 169 -10.76 -8.62 2.95
C ILE A 169 -9.64 -8.56 1.91
N VAL A 170 -8.75 -7.58 2.06
CA VAL A 170 -7.50 -7.55 1.31
C VAL A 170 -6.41 -8.10 2.19
N THR A 171 -5.79 -9.20 1.75
CA THR A 171 -4.55 -9.66 2.36
C THR A 171 -3.45 -8.71 1.95
N LEU A 172 -2.79 -8.13 2.94
CA LEU A 172 -1.56 -7.39 2.73
C LEU A 172 -0.43 -8.40 2.79
N TYR A 173 0.21 -8.60 1.66
CA TYR A 173 1.33 -9.51 1.55
C TYR A 173 2.63 -8.73 1.71
N SER A 174 3.54 -9.29 2.49
CA SER A 174 4.94 -8.92 2.41
C SER A 174 5.60 -9.73 1.30
N GLY A 175 6.31 -9.07 0.39
CA GLY A 175 6.99 -9.72 -0.72
C GLY A 175 7.91 -10.86 -0.31
N VAL A 176 8.04 -11.85 -1.20
CA VAL A 176 8.85 -13.05 -0.96
C VAL A 176 10.28 -12.78 -1.44
N ASN A 177 11.25 -12.87 -0.54
CA ASN A 177 12.65 -13.03 -0.92
C ASN A 177 12.86 -14.51 -1.32
N SER A 178 13.47 -14.74 -2.49
CA SER A 178 13.71 -16.06 -3.07
C SER A 178 14.54 -17.00 -2.18
N GLU A 179 15.32 -16.46 -1.23
CA GLU A 179 16.18 -17.24 -0.35
C GLU A 179 15.61 -17.45 1.07
N LYS A 180 14.72 -16.55 1.52
CA LYS A 180 14.05 -16.64 2.82
C LYS A 180 12.69 -15.97 2.70
N VAL A 181 11.61 -16.70 2.95
CA VAL A 181 10.27 -16.13 3.13
C VAL A 181 10.26 -15.37 4.47
N GLU A 182 11.00 -14.26 4.57
CA GLU A 182 10.78 -13.31 5.64
C GLU A 182 9.49 -12.57 5.31
N GLN A 183 8.41 -13.01 5.95
CA GLN A 183 7.20 -12.20 5.94
C GLN A 183 7.51 -10.92 6.73
N TYR A 184 7.61 -9.78 6.04
CA TYR A 184 7.67 -8.48 6.68
C TYR A 184 6.38 -8.30 7.52
N GLY A 185 6.47 -8.58 8.81
CA GLY A 185 5.34 -8.42 9.72
C GLY A 185 4.95 -6.96 9.89
N PHE A 186 3.65 -6.69 9.97
CA PHE A 186 3.12 -5.34 10.17
C PHE A 186 3.40 -4.78 11.57
N THR A 187 3.80 -5.63 12.50
CA THR A 187 4.20 -5.28 13.87
C THR A 187 5.35 -4.26 13.95
N ARG A 188 6.08 -4.05 12.85
CA ARG A 188 7.12 -3.03 12.75
C ARG A 188 6.55 -1.61 12.59
N HIS A 189 5.30 -1.47 12.15
CA HIS A 189 4.62 -0.18 11.90
C HIS A 189 3.79 0.25 13.11
N LYS A 190 4.47 0.50 14.24
CA LYS A 190 3.83 0.75 15.54
C LYS A 190 2.85 1.93 15.53
N GLU A 191 3.19 2.99 14.81
CA GLU A 191 2.36 4.20 14.72
C GLU A 191 1.08 3.94 13.94
N LEU A 192 1.16 3.19 12.84
CA LEU A 192 -0.01 2.75 12.08
C LEU A 192 -0.92 1.84 12.92
N ILE A 193 -0.34 0.88 13.65
CA ILE A 193 -1.09 0.00 14.55
C ILE A 193 -1.79 0.82 15.64
N ALA A 194 -1.09 1.76 16.27
CA ALA A 194 -1.67 2.63 17.28
C ALA A 194 -2.83 3.48 16.72
N ALA A 195 -2.75 3.93 15.47
CA ALA A 195 -3.85 4.65 14.82
C ALA A 195 -5.10 3.76 14.62
N PHE A 196 -4.91 2.49 14.23
CA PHE A 196 -6.01 1.53 14.16
C PHE A 196 -6.61 1.24 15.54
N GLU A 197 -5.79 1.13 16.58
CA GLU A 197 -6.25 0.93 17.96
C GLU A 197 -7.07 2.12 18.47
N GLN A 198 -6.56 3.35 18.30
CA GLN A 198 -7.23 4.61 18.71
C GLN A 198 -8.56 4.86 17.99
N THR A 199 -8.76 4.23 16.84
CA THR A 199 -10.00 4.34 16.06
C THR A 199 -10.91 3.12 16.24
N HIS A 200 -10.56 2.20 17.15
CA HIS A 200 -11.29 0.94 17.39
C HIS A 200 -11.44 0.07 16.14
N ARG A 201 -10.45 0.13 15.25
CA ARG A 201 -10.40 -0.60 13.97
C ARG A 201 -9.31 -1.67 13.94
N LEU A 202 -8.57 -1.87 15.03
CA LEU A 202 -7.63 -2.98 15.17
C LEU A 202 -8.36 -4.26 15.57
N VAL A 203 -8.08 -5.37 14.88
CA VAL A 203 -8.57 -6.72 15.21
C VAL A 203 -7.36 -7.60 15.52
N GLU A 204 -7.39 -8.28 16.67
CA GLU A 204 -6.33 -9.15 17.19
C GLU A 204 -6.63 -10.65 17.03
#